data_AF-A0A8J7QTU9-F1
#
_entry.id   AF-A0A8J7QTU9-F1
#
_cell.length_a   1.000
_cell.length_b   1.000
_cell.length_c   1.000
_cell.angle_alpha   90.00
_cell.angle_beta   90.00
_cell.angle_gamma   90.00
#
_symmetry.space_group_name_H-M   'P 1'
#
loop_
_entity.id
_entity.type
_entity.pdbx_description
1 polymer ?
#
loop_
_entity_poly.entity_id
_entity_poly.type
_entity_poly.pdbx_seq_one_letter_code
_entity_poly.pdbx_strand_id
1 'polypeptide(L)' 'RAELPNRGLDPSMVEPGTAPSADNFNVFLLSNDGIVLFFEPYQVAPWADGTIRLTVPLARLKNAGPVMAYWK' A
#
# COMPACT_ATOMS: atom_id res chain seq x y z
N ARG A 1 6.42 -0.87 2.94
CA ARG A 1 7.25 0.34 2.75
C ARG A 1 8.56 0.06 2.02
N ALA A 2 9.45 -0.82 2.52
CA ALA A 2 10.77 -1.08 1.89
C ALA A 2 10.73 -1.53 0.42
N GLU A 3 9.64 -2.13 -0.05
CA GLU A 3 9.51 -2.58 -1.44
C GLU A 3 9.39 -1.45 -2.48
N LEU A 4 8.90 -0.27 -2.10
CA LEU A 4 8.71 0.85 -3.03
C LEU A 4 10.02 1.59 -3.34
N PRO A 5 10.88 1.93 -2.34
CA PRO A 5 12.22 2.44 -2.62
C PRO A 5 13.10 1.43 -3.39
N ASN A 6 12.93 0.12 -3.14
CA ASN A 6 13.64 -0.93 -3.88
C ASN A 6 13.24 -0.99 -5.38
N ARG A 7 12.11 -0.38 -5.77
CA ARG A 7 11.70 -0.21 -7.17
C ARG A 7 12.31 1.03 -7.83
N GLY A 8 13.16 1.78 -7.11
CA GLY A 8 13.78 3.01 -7.60
C GLY A 8 12.88 4.25 -7.51
N LEU A 9 11.77 4.16 -6.74
CA LEU A 9 10.88 5.29 -6.53
C LEU A 9 11.50 6.32 -5.58
N ASP A 10 11.25 7.60 -5.84
CA ASP A 10 11.76 8.71 -5.06
C ASP A 10 11.23 8.64 -3.61
N PRO A 11 12.11 8.53 -2.59
CA PRO A 11 11.70 8.52 -1.19
C PRO A 11 10.81 9.72 -0.82
N SER A 12 11.08 10.91 -1.36
CA SER A 12 10.31 12.12 -1.05
C SER A 12 8.83 12.02 -1.43
N MET A 13 8.48 11.15 -2.39
CA MET A 13 7.10 10.83 -2.77
C MET A 13 6.58 9.61 -2.02
N VAL A 14 7.41 8.57 -1.87
CA VAL A 14 7.01 7.32 -1.19
C VAL A 14 6.66 7.55 0.27
N GLU A 15 7.42 8.39 0.98
CA GLU A 15 7.20 8.63 2.41
C GLU A 15 5.83 9.23 2.74
N PRO A 16 5.41 10.36 2.14
CA PRO A 16 4.08 10.90 2.40
C PRO A 16 2.96 9.97 1.90
N GLY A 17 3.10 9.38 0.71
CA GLY A 17 2.09 8.49 0.13
C GLY A 17 1.94 7.13 0.83
N THR A 18 2.87 6.79 1.73
CA THR A 18 2.80 5.57 2.57
C THR A 18 2.70 5.86 4.07
N ALA A 19 2.47 7.11 4.46
CA ALA A 19 2.14 7.46 5.83
C ALA A 19 0.86 6.71 6.28
N PRO A 20 0.70 6.37 7.57
CA PRO A 20 -0.43 5.60 8.10
C PRO A 20 -1.71 6.44 8.19
N SER A 21 -2.15 6.99 7.06
CA SER A 21 -3.42 7.68 6.87
C SER A 21 -4.39 6.77 6.11
N ALA A 22 -5.67 6.78 6.49
CA ALA A 22 -6.71 6.04 5.77
C ALA A 22 -6.80 6.44 4.30
N ASP A 23 -6.57 7.73 4.00
CA ASP A 23 -6.60 8.27 2.64
C ASP A 23 -5.53 7.65 1.74
N ASN A 24 -4.39 7.23 2.30
CA ASN A 24 -3.31 6.61 1.53
C ASN A 24 -3.60 5.17 1.09
N PHE A 25 -4.60 4.52 1.71
CA PHE A 25 -4.90 3.11 1.52
C PHE A 25 -6.39 2.85 1.29
N ASN A 26 -7.10 3.83 0.70
CA ASN A 26 -8.54 3.77 0.46
C ASN A 26 -8.93 2.89 -0.75
N VAL A 27 -8.02 2.67 -1.71
CA VAL A 27 -8.23 1.81 -2.88
C VAL A 27 -7.40 0.53 -2.74
N PHE A 28 -8.08 -0.58 -2.47
CA PHE A 28 -7.46 -1.90 -2.38
C PHE A 28 -8.39 -3.01 -2.83
N LEU A 29 -7.79 -4.14 -3.20
CA LEU A 29 -8.50 -5.38 -3.52
C LEU A 29 -8.10 -6.47 -2.54
N LEU A 30 -9.10 -7.20 -2.03
CA LEU A 30 -8.89 -8.43 -1.29
C LEU A 30 -8.74 -9.60 -2.28
N SER A 31 -7.73 -10.43 -2.05
CA SER A 31 -7.46 -11.64 -2.83
C SER A 31 -7.18 -12.80 -1.88
N ASN A 32 -7.20 -14.03 -2.40
CA ASN A 32 -6.89 -15.22 -1.59
C ASN A 32 -5.44 -15.21 -1.06
N ASP A 33 -4.52 -14.54 -1.74
CA ASP A 33 -3.09 -14.52 -1.39
C ASP A 33 -2.70 -13.32 -0.51
N GLY A 34 -3.59 -12.33 -0.38
CA GLY A 34 -3.32 -11.10 0.35
C GLY A 34 -4.13 -9.90 -0.11
N ILE A 35 -3.58 -8.71 0.12
CA ILE A 35 -4.20 -7.43 -0.24
C ILE A 35 -3.40 -6.80 -1.38
N VAL A 36 -4.09 -6.33 -2.42
CA VAL A 36 -3.46 -5.51 -3.46
C VAL A 36 -3.79 -4.05 -3.19
N LEU A 37 -2.78 -3.25 -2.90
CA LEU A 37 -2.88 -1.81 -2.72
C LEU A 37 -2.68 -1.10 -4.07
N PHE A 38 -3.46 -0.06 -4.32
CA PHE A 38 -3.33 0.81 -5.48
C PHE A 38 -2.98 2.20 -4.99
N PHE A 39 -1.89 2.75 -5.52
CA PHE A 39 -1.51 4.14 -5.29
C PHE A 39 -1.77 4.91 -6.58
N GLU A 40 -2.56 5.98 -6.49
CA GLU A 40 -2.86 6.84 -7.63
C GLU A 40 -1.59 7.57 -8.13
N PRO A 41 -1.57 8.02 -9.41
CA PRO A 41 -0.48 8.84 -9.90
C PRO A 41 -0.18 10.04 -8.98
N TYR A 42 1.09 10.39 -8.82
CA TYR A 42 1.61 11.39 -7.88
C TYR A 42 1.57 11.04 -6.39
N GLN A 43 0.87 9.97 -5.99
CA GLN A 43 0.80 9.62 -4.58
C GLN A 43 2.15 9.09 -4.05
N VAL A 44 2.80 8.20 -4.80
CA VAL A 44 4.09 7.59 -4.43
C VAL A 44 5.15 7.66 -5.54
N ALA A 45 4.78 8.13 -6.73
CA ALA A 45 5.63 8.22 -7.91
C ALA A 45 5.09 9.28 -8.89
N PRO A 46 5.91 9.82 -9.81
CA PRO A 46 5.47 10.74 -10.85
C PRO A 46 4.36 10.15 -11.75
N TRP A 47 3.67 11.04 -12.49
CA TRP A 47 2.64 10.62 -13.45
C TRP A 47 3.11 9.59 -14.49
N ALA A 48 4.38 9.67 -14.92
CA ALA A 48 4.95 8.78 -15.92
C ALA A 48 4.91 7.30 -15.49
N ASP A 49 4.95 7.02 -14.18
CA ASP A 49 4.86 5.68 -13.62
C ASP A 49 3.40 5.16 -13.53
N GLY A 50 2.42 6.04 -13.70
CA GLY A 50 1.00 5.71 -13.60
C GLY A 50 0.61 5.21 -12.21
N THR A 51 -0.39 4.32 -12.17
CA THR A 51 -0.87 3.71 -10.93
C THR A 51 0.11 2.64 -10.46
N ILE A 52 0.63 2.79 -9.24
CA ILE A 52 1.50 1.78 -8.63
C ILE A 52 0.65 0.72 -7.94
N ARG A 53 0.91 -0.54 -8.26
CA ARG A 53 0.27 -1.70 -7.64
C ARG A 53 1.25 -2.43 -6.73
N LEU A 54 0.81 -2.70 -5.50
CA LEU A 54 1.62 -3.40 -4.49
C LEU A 54 0.81 -4.52 -3.85
N THR A 55 1.23 -5.77 -4.08
CA THR A 55 0.66 -6.93 -3.41
C THR A 55 1.33 -7.12 -2.06
N VAL A 56 0.53 -7.15 -0.99
CA VAL A 56 0.95 -7.46 0.37
C VAL A 56 0.43 -8.86 0.71
N PRO A 57 1.31 -9.88 0.79
CA PRO A 57 0.90 -11.23 1.12
C PRO A 57 0.27 -11.33 2.52
N LEU A 58 -0.74 -12.18 2.67
CA LEU A 58 -1.41 -12.44 3.97
C LEU A 58 -0.41 -12.82 5.08
N ALA A 59 0.63 -13.58 4.74
CA ALA A 59 1.69 -13.95 5.68
C ALA A 59 2.40 -12.73 6.32
N ARG A 60 2.51 -11.60 5.61
CA ARG A 60 3.11 -10.36 6.11
C ARG A 60 2.19 -9.61 7.07
N LEU A 61 0.88 -9.86 6.97
CA LEU A 61 -0.15 -9.23 7.79
C LEU A 61 -0.45 -10.02 9.07
N LYS A 62 0.11 -11.23 9.22
CA LYS A 62 -0.15 -12.11 10.37
C LYS A 62 0.02 -11.42 11.72
N ASN A 63 1.05 -10.59 11.87
CA ASN A 63 1.34 -9.90 13.12
C ASN A 63 0.43 -8.67 13.38
N ALA A 64 -0.19 -8.11 12.34
CA ALA A 64 -1.11 -6.97 12.52
C ALA A 64 -2.38 -7.41 13.27
N GLY A 65 -2.81 -8.66 13.04
CA GLY A 65 -4.03 -9.22 13.61
C GLY A 65 -5.29 -8.49 13.11
N PRO A 66 -6.48 -9.09 13.26
CA PRO A 66 -7.71 -8.39 12.94
C PRO A 66 -8.11 -7.49 14.12
N VAL A 67 -8.54 -6.26 13.82
CA VAL A 67 -9.15 -5.39 14.82
C VAL A 67 -10.59 -5.86 15.06
N MET A 68 -10.81 -6.64 16.13
CA MET A 68 -12.09 -7.31 16.43
C MET A 68 -13.30 -6.38 16.45
N ALA A 69 -13.11 -5.09 16.76
CA ALA A 69 -14.19 -4.10 16.79
C ALA A 69 -14.93 -3.95 15.44
N TYR A 70 -14.30 -4.30 14.32
CA TYR A 70 -14.89 -4.24 12.98
C TYR A 70 -15.58 -5.54 12.53
N TRP A 71 -15.51 -6.62 13.33
CA TRP A 71 -16.02 -7.95 12.99
C TRP A 71 -17.21 -8.35 13.90
N LYS A 72 -18.23 -7.49 13.94
CA LYS A 72 -19.49 -7.78 14.64
C LYS A 72 -20.44 -8.60 13.79
#